data_AF-A0A5S9PHZ7-F1
#
_entry.id   AF-A0A5S9PHZ7-F1
#
_cell.length_a   1.000
_cell.length_b   1.000
_cell.length_c   1.000
_cell.angle_alpha   90.00
_cell.angle_beta   90.00
_cell.angle_gamma   90.00
#
_symmetry.space_group_name_H-M   'P 1'
#
loop_
_entity.id
_entity.type
_entity.pdbx_description
1 polymer ?
#
loop_
_entity_poly.entity_id
_entity_poly.type
_entity_poly.pdbx_seq_one_letter_code
_entity_poly.pdbx_strand_id
1 'polypeptide(L)'
;MPRPAGIARVGAVLLGTLGSATAAEPPTGCTRGGSDARAYLDCLNARQKASEETLARAEAGVEQAIAARQDLPPPQRNRWRALFEESQSRFVLWRNFECQSIAPFEGSEAERSVGGRLGGIGVLEQRMVCLIIHNEHRASDLADRYAPPGGWKQAPPVAGEASANPSAAQGQPTAPVSPTVNSVAPDPASRSSATSGSAMPGGTMRIIEMSP
;
A
#
# COMPACT_ATOMS: atom_id res chain seq x y z
N MET A 1 -17.15 15.37 56.02
CA MET A 1 -16.53 16.11 54.89
C MET A 1 -17.48 16.03 53.70
N PRO A 2 -18.01 17.16 53.18
CA PRO A 2 -18.98 17.14 52.09
C PRO A 2 -18.28 17.02 50.71
N ARG A 3 -18.82 16.18 49.83
CA ARG A 3 -18.38 16.04 48.43
C ARG A 3 -19.12 17.08 47.55
N PRO A 4 -18.41 17.87 46.72
CA PRO A 4 -19.07 18.77 45.77
C PRO A 4 -19.58 18.01 44.54
N ALA A 5 -20.80 18.34 44.13
CA ALA A 5 -21.47 17.87 42.93
C ALA A 5 -20.79 18.42 41.67
N GLY A 6 -20.39 17.53 40.76
CA GLY A 6 -19.79 17.86 39.47
C GLY A 6 -20.84 18.20 38.43
N ILE A 7 -20.74 19.40 37.88
CA ILE A 7 -21.58 19.97 36.81
C ILE A 7 -21.33 19.20 35.51
N ALA A 8 -22.38 18.61 34.94
CA ALA A 8 -22.36 18.00 33.61
C ALA A 8 -22.19 19.10 32.54
N ARG A 9 -21.05 19.10 31.84
CA ARG A 9 -20.84 19.92 30.64
C ARG A 9 -21.45 19.19 29.44
N VAL A 10 -22.50 19.76 28.89
CA VAL A 10 -23.09 19.39 27.59
C VAL A 10 -22.04 19.65 26.51
N GLY A 11 -21.55 18.60 25.87
CA GLY A 11 -20.58 18.67 24.78
C GLY A 11 -21.23 19.23 23.52
N ALA A 12 -20.67 20.33 23.01
CA ALA A 12 -21.02 20.87 21.70
C ALA A 12 -20.52 19.90 20.61
N VAL A 13 -21.45 19.35 19.83
CA VAL A 13 -21.16 18.55 18.64
C VAL A 13 -20.66 19.50 17.56
N LEU A 14 -19.34 19.51 17.33
CA LEU A 14 -18.73 20.14 16.17
C LEU A 14 -19.11 19.34 14.92
N LEU A 15 -20.10 19.82 14.17
CA LEU A 15 -20.35 19.40 12.80
C LEU A 15 -19.16 19.85 11.94
N GLY A 16 -18.13 19.02 11.87
CA GLY A 16 -17.02 19.18 10.95
C GLY A 16 -17.53 19.10 9.52
N THR A 17 -17.19 20.09 8.69
CA THR A 17 -17.39 20.06 7.25
C THR A 17 -16.71 18.83 6.68
N LEU A 18 -17.48 17.90 6.10
CA LEU A 18 -16.95 16.84 5.27
C LEU A 18 -16.30 17.49 4.05
N GLY A 19 -14.98 17.67 4.11
CA GLY A 19 -14.21 18.12 2.96
C GLY A 19 -14.40 17.12 1.83
N SER A 20 -14.87 17.59 0.68
CA SER A 20 -14.87 16.79 -0.54
C SER A 20 -13.46 16.27 -0.76
N ALA A 21 -13.32 14.96 -0.97
CA ALA A 21 -12.04 14.37 -1.35
C ALA A 21 -11.58 15.06 -2.63
N THR A 22 -10.58 15.94 -2.50
CA THR A 22 -9.94 16.56 -3.66
C THR A 22 -9.22 15.43 -4.39
N ALA A 23 -9.57 15.24 -5.67
CA ALA A 23 -8.90 14.28 -6.53
C ALA A 23 -7.38 14.43 -6.38
N ALA A 24 -6.67 13.30 -6.25
CA ALA A 24 -5.23 13.30 -6.10
C ALA A 24 -4.58 14.11 -7.24
N GLU A 25 -3.81 15.13 -6.88
CA GLU A 25 -3.11 15.96 -7.84
C GLU A 25 -2.03 15.11 -8.54
N PRO A 26 -1.84 15.25 -9.87
CA PRO A 26 -0.80 14.50 -10.56
C PRO A 26 0.58 14.80 -9.94
N PRO A 27 1.48 13.81 -9.91
CA PRO A 27 2.83 13.99 -9.39
C PRO A 27 3.52 15.17 -10.08
N THR A 28 4.21 15.99 -9.27
CA THR A 28 4.92 17.18 -9.77
C THR A 28 5.82 16.83 -10.97
N GLY A 29 5.66 17.57 -12.06
CA GLY A 29 6.46 17.40 -13.29
C GLY A 29 5.84 16.52 -14.37
N CYS A 30 4.75 15.79 -14.11
CA CYS A 30 4.01 15.08 -15.16
C CYS A 30 2.72 15.85 -15.55
N THR A 31 2.67 16.36 -16.78
CA THR A 31 1.50 17.12 -17.28
C THR A 31 0.52 16.24 -18.06
N ARG A 32 -0.69 16.06 -17.51
CA ARG A 32 -1.79 15.30 -18.12
C ARG A 32 -2.39 15.98 -19.36
N GLY A 33 -2.26 17.31 -19.48
CA GLY A 33 -2.92 18.14 -20.51
C GLY A 33 -2.15 18.34 -21.81
N GLY A 34 -1.05 17.62 -22.04
CA GLY A 34 -0.32 17.66 -23.30
C GLY A 34 -1.04 16.89 -24.41
N SER A 35 -0.69 17.17 -25.68
CA SER A 35 -1.24 16.44 -26.84
C SER A 35 -0.73 14.99 -26.95
N ASP A 36 0.23 14.59 -26.12
CA ASP A 36 0.86 13.26 -26.14
C ASP A 36 0.60 12.48 -24.84
N ALA A 37 -0.43 11.63 -24.86
CA ALA A 37 -0.77 10.75 -23.75
C ALA A 37 0.35 9.73 -23.43
N ARG A 38 1.18 9.37 -24.41
CA ARG A 38 2.30 8.44 -24.21
C ARG A 38 3.40 9.11 -23.40
N ALA A 39 3.77 10.33 -23.74
CA ALA A 39 4.76 11.10 -22.98
C ALA A 39 4.37 11.25 -21.51
N TYR A 40 3.07 11.44 -21.21
CA TYR A 40 2.58 11.49 -19.84
C TYR A 40 2.73 10.16 -19.10
N LEU A 41 2.38 9.03 -19.72
CA LEU A 41 2.57 7.70 -19.12
C LEU A 41 4.05 7.36 -18.94
N ASP A 42 4.92 7.75 -19.87
CA ASP A 42 6.37 7.57 -19.74
C ASP A 42 6.91 8.39 -18.54
N CYS A 43 6.42 9.61 -18.34
CA CYS A 43 6.73 10.42 -17.15
C CYS A 43 6.28 9.74 -15.86
N LEU A 44 5.05 9.22 -15.80
CA LEU A 44 4.54 8.53 -14.62
C LEU A 44 5.34 7.27 -14.30
N ASN A 45 5.71 6.48 -15.30
CA ASN A 45 6.58 5.31 -15.10
C ASN A 45 7.95 5.71 -14.53
N ALA A 46 8.58 6.76 -15.08
CA ALA A 46 9.85 7.26 -14.57
C ALA A 46 9.74 7.76 -13.12
N ARG A 47 8.66 8.47 -12.79
CA ARG A 47 8.35 8.92 -11.42
C ARG A 47 8.08 7.76 -10.47
N GLN A 48 7.34 6.75 -10.90
CA GLN A 48 7.10 5.56 -10.07
C GLN A 48 8.41 4.88 -9.72
N LYS A 49 9.27 4.63 -10.70
CA LYS A 49 10.60 4.05 -10.47
C LYS A 49 11.44 4.91 -9.50
N ALA A 50 11.47 6.23 -9.71
CA ALA A 50 12.18 7.13 -8.82
C ALA A 50 11.62 7.11 -7.37
N SER A 51 10.30 6.99 -7.21
CA SER A 51 9.65 6.87 -5.89
C SER A 51 10.03 5.56 -5.19
N GLU A 52 10.12 4.44 -5.93
CA GLU A 52 10.53 3.14 -5.41
C GLU A 52 12.00 3.16 -4.98
N GLU A 53 12.88 3.74 -5.79
CA GLU A 53 14.30 3.94 -5.44
C GLU A 53 14.47 4.84 -4.20
N THR A 54 13.63 5.87 -4.07
CA THR A 54 13.63 6.78 -2.92
C THR A 54 13.19 6.06 -1.65
N LEU A 55 12.13 5.26 -1.72
CA LEU A 55 11.66 4.43 -0.61
C LEU A 55 12.72 3.39 -0.21
N ALA A 56 13.28 2.65 -1.16
CA ALA A 56 14.32 1.65 -0.89
C ALA A 56 15.57 2.28 -0.23
N ARG A 57 15.95 3.50 -0.64
CA ARG A 57 17.04 4.25 0.01
C ARG A 57 16.69 4.62 1.45
N ALA A 58 15.46 5.06 1.71
CA ALA A 58 15.01 5.38 3.06
C ALA A 58 15.01 4.12 3.95
N GLU A 59 14.54 2.98 3.46
CA GLU A 59 14.55 1.70 4.17
C GLU A 59 15.97 1.25 4.54
N ALA A 60 16.90 1.25 3.57
CA ALA A 60 18.30 0.96 3.82
C ALA A 60 18.94 1.95 4.81
N GLY A 61 18.51 3.22 4.77
CA GLY A 61 18.91 4.26 5.72
C GLY A 61 18.47 3.95 7.14
N VAL A 62 17.23 3.49 7.34
CA VAL A 62 16.72 3.09 8.66
C VAL A 62 17.51 1.90 9.21
N GLU A 63 17.81 0.90 8.38
CA GLU A 63 18.63 -0.26 8.78
C GLU A 63 20.02 0.17 9.27
N GLN A 64 20.67 1.10 8.56
CA GLN A 64 21.94 1.68 8.98
C GLN A 64 21.81 2.49 10.27
N ALA A 65 20.75 3.29 10.40
CA ALA A 65 20.49 4.10 11.59
C ALA A 65 20.31 3.21 12.83
N ILE A 66 19.53 2.12 12.72
CA ILE A 66 19.37 1.15 13.80
C ILE A 66 20.71 0.49 14.13
N ALA A 67 21.48 0.06 13.13
CA ALA A 67 22.79 -0.58 13.34
C ALA A 67 23.79 0.34 14.05
N ALA A 68 23.74 1.65 13.78
CA ALA A 68 24.64 2.65 14.36
C ALA A 68 24.33 3.00 15.83
N ARG A 69 23.21 2.53 16.40
CA ARG A 69 22.81 2.78 17.80
C ARG A 69 23.67 2.00 18.80
N GLN A 70 24.86 2.56 19.11
CA GLN A 70 25.79 1.98 20.08
C GLN A 70 25.26 2.01 21.52
N ASP A 71 24.26 2.85 21.79
CA ASP A 71 23.57 2.96 23.08
C ASP A 71 22.61 1.79 23.37
N LEU A 72 22.23 1.01 22.34
CA LEU A 72 21.33 -0.13 22.49
C LEU A 72 22.11 -1.45 22.51
N PRO A 73 21.78 -2.42 23.39
CA PRO A 73 22.33 -3.77 23.32
C PRO A 73 22.01 -4.46 21.98
N PRO A 74 22.87 -5.37 21.46
CA PRO A 74 22.64 -6.05 20.20
C PRO A 74 21.28 -6.76 20.06
N PRO A 75 20.75 -7.46 21.08
CA PRO A 75 19.42 -8.09 20.99
C PRO A 75 18.28 -7.08 20.78
N GLN A 76 18.38 -5.88 21.37
CA GLN A 76 17.37 -4.84 21.21
C GLN A 76 17.39 -4.26 19.79
N ARG A 77 18.58 -4.02 19.22
CA ARG A 77 18.71 -3.60 17.81
C ARG A 77 18.15 -4.64 16.85
N ASN A 78 18.43 -5.92 17.09
CA ASN A 78 17.90 -7.01 16.25
C ASN A 78 16.38 -7.09 16.31
N ARG A 79 15.79 -6.97 17.51
CA ARG A 79 14.34 -6.91 17.67
C ARG A 79 13.74 -5.70 16.95
N TRP A 80 14.40 -4.54 17.01
CA TRP A 80 13.94 -3.35 16.31
C TRP A 80 13.94 -3.56 14.79
N ARG A 81 15.02 -4.09 14.21
CA ARG A 81 15.07 -4.43 12.77
C ARG A 81 13.95 -5.36 12.35
N ALA A 82 13.73 -6.45 13.08
CA ALA A 82 12.65 -7.39 12.77
C ALA A 82 11.25 -6.71 12.78
N LEU A 83 10.99 -5.83 13.74
CA LEU A 83 9.73 -5.06 13.78
C LEU A 83 9.62 -4.05 12.62
N PHE A 84 10.74 -3.46 12.22
CA PHE A 84 10.79 -2.56 11.08
C PHE A 84 10.50 -3.31 9.77
N GLU A 85 11.16 -4.45 9.53
CA GLU A 85 10.93 -5.34 8.38
C GLU A 85 9.47 -5.79 8.29
N GLU A 86 8.87 -6.18 9.42
CA GLU A 86 7.44 -6.53 9.49
C GLU A 86 6.56 -5.33 9.11
N SER A 87 6.87 -4.13 9.61
CA SER A 87 6.11 -2.92 9.29
C SER A 87 6.18 -2.55 7.81
N GLN A 88 7.34 -2.73 7.14
CA GLN A 88 7.46 -2.47 5.70
C GLN A 88 6.70 -3.51 4.88
N SER A 89 6.76 -4.78 5.29
CA SER A 89 5.97 -5.84 4.65
C SER A 89 4.47 -5.53 4.68
N ARG A 90 3.96 -5.06 5.83
CA ARG A 90 2.55 -4.64 5.98
C ARG A 90 2.23 -3.41 5.14
N PHE A 91 3.13 -2.42 5.09
CA PHE A 91 2.97 -1.23 4.24
C PHE A 91 2.85 -1.60 2.76
N VAL A 92 3.72 -2.46 2.22
CA VAL A 92 3.67 -2.88 0.81
C VAL A 92 2.37 -3.59 0.49
N LEU A 93 1.90 -4.48 1.37
CA LEU A 93 0.62 -5.16 1.22
C LEU A 93 -0.55 -4.18 1.18
N TRP A 94 -0.62 -3.28 2.16
CA TRP A 94 -1.65 -2.24 2.23
C TRP A 94 -1.63 -1.32 1.00
N ARG A 95 -0.48 -0.76 0.64
CA ARG A 95 -0.29 0.11 -0.53
C ARG A 95 -0.77 -0.57 -1.82
N ASN A 96 -0.40 -1.84 -2.01
CA ASN A 96 -0.80 -2.58 -3.19
C ASN A 96 -2.32 -2.81 -3.22
N PHE A 97 -2.95 -3.07 -2.08
CA PHE A 97 -4.39 -3.19 -1.96
C PHE A 97 -5.10 -1.87 -2.29
N GLU A 98 -4.70 -0.76 -1.66
CA GLU A 98 -5.25 0.58 -1.92
C GLU A 98 -5.15 0.95 -3.41
N CYS A 99 -3.96 0.84 -4.00
CA CYS A 99 -3.74 1.29 -5.37
C CYS A 99 -4.32 0.37 -6.44
N GLN A 100 -4.66 -0.88 -6.12
CA GLN A 100 -5.30 -1.81 -7.07
C GLN A 100 -6.82 -1.80 -6.94
N SER A 101 -7.34 -1.68 -5.72
CA SER A 101 -8.76 -1.90 -5.43
C SER A 101 -9.54 -0.63 -5.16
N ILE A 102 -8.88 0.47 -4.78
CA ILE A 102 -9.56 1.71 -4.36
C ILE A 102 -9.27 2.85 -5.33
N ALA A 103 -8.00 3.09 -5.67
CA ALA A 103 -7.60 4.18 -6.56
C ALA A 103 -8.38 4.27 -7.90
N PRO A 104 -8.79 3.15 -8.56
CA PRO A 104 -9.62 3.23 -9.77
C PRO A 104 -10.97 3.95 -9.59
N PHE A 105 -11.48 4.02 -8.36
CA PHE A 105 -12.78 4.60 -8.01
C PHE A 105 -12.69 6.04 -7.48
N GLU A 106 -11.49 6.54 -7.16
CA GLU A 106 -11.30 7.86 -6.52
C GLU A 106 -11.03 9.00 -7.51
N GLY A 107 -10.73 8.69 -8.78
CA GLY A 107 -10.51 9.69 -9.80
C GLY A 107 -11.82 10.34 -10.29
N SER A 108 -11.76 11.62 -10.70
CA SER A 108 -12.88 12.30 -11.41
C SER A 108 -13.31 11.60 -12.71
N GLU A 109 -12.46 10.72 -13.23
CA GLU A 109 -12.68 9.89 -14.42
C GLU A 109 -13.33 8.54 -14.10
N ALA A 110 -13.54 8.21 -12.81
CA ALA A 110 -14.18 6.98 -12.38
C ALA A 110 -15.58 6.83 -12.99
N GLU A 111 -16.33 7.94 -13.15
CA GLU A 111 -17.63 7.96 -13.83
C GLU A 111 -17.56 7.55 -15.31
N ARG A 112 -16.45 7.83 -16.02
CA ARG A 112 -16.28 7.42 -17.43
C ARG A 112 -15.91 5.94 -17.60
N SER A 113 -15.66 5.24 -16.49
CA SER A 113 -15.27 3.82 -16.48
C SER A 113 -16.43 2.87 -16.15
N VAL A 114 -17.58 3.38 -15.71
CA VAL A 114 -18.74 2.56 -15.35
C VAL A 114 -19.49 2.12 -16.61
N GLY A 115 -18.98 1.06 -17.25
CA GLY A 115 -19.70 0.38 -18.33
C GLY A 115 -18.89 -0.10 -19.53
N GLY A 116 -17.72 -0.72 -19.38
CA GLY A 116 -17.08 -1.28 -20.60
C GLY A 116 -15.77 -2.04 -20.52
N ARG A 117 -15.69 -3.06 -19.65
CA ARG A 117 -14.95 -4.33 -19.86
C ARG A 117 -13.42 -4.37 -19.99
N LEU A 118 -12.69 -3.27 -20.16
CA LEU A 118 -11.23 -3.32 -20.22
C LEU A 118 -10.65 -2.12 -19.48
N GLY A 119 -9.76 -2.36 -18.50
CA GLY A 119 -9.08 -1.33 -17.72
C GLY A 119 -8.43 -0.30 -18.64
N GLY A 120 -9.10 0.85 -18.81
CA GLY A 120 -8.62 1.94 -19.64
C GLY A 120 -7.37 2.59 -19.06
N ILE A 121 -6.71 3.42 -19.87
CA ILE A 121 -5.51 4.18 -19.49
C ILE A 121 -5.70 4.92 -18.15
N GLY A 122 -6.91 5.40 -17.86
CA GLY A 122 -7.24 6.07 -16.59
C GLY A 122 -7.05 5.18 -15.35
N VAL A 123 -7.32 3.88 -15.42
CA VAL A 123 -7.14 2.97 -14.27
C VAL A 123 -5.65 2.75 -13.97
N LEU A 124 -4.85 2.58 -15.04
CA LEU A 124 -3.39 2.44 -14.90
C LEU A 124 -2.78 3.72 -14.35
N GLU A 125 -3.21 4.88 -14.87
CA GLU A 125 -2.79 6.19 -14.38
C GLU A 125 -3.07 6.36 -12.89
N GLN A 126 -4.32 6.17 -12.45
CA GLN A 126 -4.69 6.34 -11.04
C GLN A 126 -3.88 5.43 -10.13
N ARG A 127 -3.64 4.19 -10.56
CA ARG A 127 -2.78 3.25 -9.84
C ARG A 127 -1.34 3.77 -9.73
N MET A 128 -0.74 4.26 -10.81
CA MET A 128 0.64 4.79 -10.78
C MET A 128 0.75 6.01 -9.86
N VAL A 129 -0.20 6.94 -9.94
CA VAL A 129 -0.25 8.13 -9.07
C VAL A 129 -0.36 7.72 -7.59
N CYS A 130 -1.25 6.79 -7.26
CA CYS A 130 -1.39 6.23 -5.91
C CYS A 130 -0.08 5.61 -5.40
N LEU A 131 0.59 4.80 -6.23
CA LEU A 131 1.86 4.17 -5.86
C LEU A 131 2.95 5.22 -5.58
N ILE A 132 3.06 6.23 -6.44
CA ILE A 132 4.03 7.34 -6.28
C ILE A 132 3.79 8.06 -4.96
N ILE A 133 2.56 8.51 -4.69
CA ILE A 133 2.21 9.27 -3.49
C ILE A 133 2.52 8.47 -2.22
N HIS A 134 2.08 7.21 -2.15
CA HIS A 134 2.33 6.40 -0.95
C HIS A 134 3.81 6.08 -0.73
N ASN A 135 4.57 5.84 -1.80
CA ASN A 135 6.01 5.63 -1.69
C ASN A 135 6.71 6.90 -1.19
N GLU A 136 6.37 8.06 -1.74
CA GLU A 136 6.95 9.36 -1.34
C GLU A 136 6.61 9.70 0.12
N HIS A 137 5.34 9.56 0.52
CA HIS A 137 4.92 9.78 1.91
C HIS A 137 5.62 8.84 2.87
N ARG A 138 5.73 7.54 2.53
CA ARG A 138 6.42 6.58 3.38
C ARG A 138 7.91 6.91 3.48
N ALA A 139 8.56 7.26 2.38
CA ALA A 139 9.97 7.67 2.41
C ALA A 139 10.19 8.92 3.28
N SER A 140 9.27 9.89 3.23
CA SER A 140 9.31 11.08 4.10
C SER A 140 9.14 10.72 5.57
N ASP A 141 8.13 9.92 5.94
CA ASP A 141 7.92 9.44 7.31
C ASP A 141 9.16 8.74 7.88
N LEU A 142 9.82 7.90 7.06
CA LEU A 142 11.06 7.27 7.46
C LEU A 142 12.20 8.28 7.64
N ALA A 143 12.32 9.26 6.73
CA ALA A 143 13.33 10.31 6.85
C ALA A 143 13.13 11.15 8.11
N ASP A 144 11.91 11.60 8.39
CA ASP A 144 11.58 12.45 9.53
C ASP A 144 11.90 11.78 10.87
N ARG A 145 11.77 10.46 10.93
CA ARG A 145 11.98 9.68 12.17
C ARG A 145 13.41 9.22 12.36
N TYR A 146 14.15 8.96 11.28
CA TYR A 146 15.37 8.16 11.34
C TYR A 146 16.57 8.79 10.62
N ALA A 147 16.36 9.78 9.75
CA ALA A 147 17.46 10.35 8.99
C ALA A 147 18.47 11.04 9.92
N PRO A 148 19.77 10.80 9.73
CA PRO A 148 20.78 11.58 10.44
C PRO A 148 20.74 13.05 9.97
N PRO A 149 21.34 13.98 10.74
CA PRO A 149 21.57 15.33 10.24
C PRO A 149 22.30 15.30 8.89
N GLY A 150 21.69 15.90 7.86
CA GLY A 150 22.20 15.84 6.48
C GLY A 150 21.53 14.79 5.58
N GLY A 151 20.58 14.01 6.08
CA GLY A 151 19.75 13.11 5.29
C GLY A 151 20.38 11.74 5.00
N TRP A 152 19.73 10.96 4.15
CA TRP A 152 20.20 9.63 3.78
C TRP A 152 21.45 9.70 2.90
N LYS A 153 22.48 8.90 3.22
CA LYS A 153 23.60 8.70 2.31
C LYS A 153 23.08 8.05 1.02
N GLN A 154 23.52 8.54 -0.13
CA GLN A 154 23.26 7.85 -1.39
C GLN A 154 23.92 6.46 -1.33
N ALA A 155 23.15 5.42 -1.66
CA ALA A 155 23.71 4.12 -1.92
C ALA A 155 24.72 4.26 -3.08
N PRO A 156 25.88 3.59 -3.04
CA PRO A 156 26.77 3.51 -4.19
C PRO A 156 25.96 3.03 -5.40
N PRO A 157 26.19 3.57 -6.61
CA PRO A 157 25.57 3.02 -7.81
C PRO A 157 25.90 1.53 -7.87
N VAL A 158 24.88 0.68 -7.94
CA VAL A 158 25.08 -0.77 -8.08
C VAL A 158 25.86 -0.95 -9.38
N ALA A 159 27.10 -1.39 -9.26
CA ALA A 159 27.99 -1.54 -10.41
C ALA A 159 27.45 -2.65 -11.32
N GLY A 160 26.70 -2.24 -12.35
CA GLY A 160 26.36 -3.05 -13.50
C GLY A 160 25.42 -4.23 -13.23
N GLU A 161 24.11 -3.97 -13.24
CA GLU A 161 23.29 -4.76 -14.17
C GLU A 161 23.60 -4.24 -15.57
N ALA A 162 24.74 -4.71 -16.11
CA ALA A 162 24.86 -4.81 -17.55
C ALA A 162 23.62 -5.58 -17.99
N SER A 163 22.80 -4.92 -18.81
CA SER A 163 21.64 -5.52 -19.46
C SER A 163 22.15 -6.68 -20.34
N ALA A 164 22.33 -7.84 -19.71
CA ALA A 164 22.55 -9.08 -20.40
C ALA A 164 21.18 -9.51 -20.91
N ASN A 165 20.80 -8.99 -22.08
CA ASN A 165 19.82 -9.65 -22.92
C ASN A 165 20.35 -11.07 -23.21
N PRO A 166 19.72 -12.16 -22.73
CA PRO A 166 19.99 -13.48 -23.26
C PRO A 166 19.01 -13.70 -24.41
N SER A 167 19.18 -12.96 -25.49
CA SER A 167 18.53 -13.26 -26.78
C SER A 167 19.61 -13.66 -27.78
N ALA A 168 20.19 -14.83 -27.56
CA ALA A 168 20.69 -15.69 -28.64
C ALA A 168 21.03 -17.09 -28.08
N ALA A 169 20.40 -18.10 -28.69
CA ALA A 169 20.82 -19.49 -28.73
C ALA A 169 20.72 -20.34 -27.45
N GLN A 170 19.50 -20.83 -27.13
CA GLN A 170 19.32 -22.23 -26.71
C GLN A 170 18.06 -22.80 -27.36
N GLY A 171 18.25 -23.86 -28.15
CA GLY A 171 17.17 -24.58 -28.83
C GLY A 171 16.18 -25.19 -27.83
N GLN A 172 14.92 -25.25 -28.24
CA GLN A 172 13.85 -25.93 -27.52
C GLN A 172 14.20 -27.42 -27.31
N PRO A 173 14.22 -27.92 -26.08
CA PRO A 173 13.91 -29.32 -25.82
C PRO A 173 12.38 -29.45 -25.87
N THR A 174 11.89 -30.28 -26.79
CA THR A 174 10.50 -30.75 -26.80
C THR A 174 10.20 -31.48 -25.49
N ALA A 175 9.50 -30.82 -24.57
CA ALA A 175 8.97 -31.45 -23.37
C ALA A 175 7.67 -32.23 -23.72
N PRO A 176 7.43 -33.37 -23.05
CA PRO A 176 6.32 -34.26 -23.34
C PRO A 176 4.96 -33.71 -22.89
N VAL A 177 3.96 -34.08 -23.68
CA VAL A 177 2.50 -33.98 -23.51
C VAL A 177 2.04 -34.02 -22.05
N SER A 178 1.32 -32.99 -21.59
CA SER A 178 0.57 -33.03 -20.33
C SER A 178 -0.67 -33.93 -20.45
N PRO A 179 -1.06 -34.65 -19.38
CA PRO A 179 -2.24 -35.49 -19.40
C PRO A 179 -3.53 -34.66 -19.46
N THR A 180 -4.47 -35.14 -20.27
CA THR A 180 -5.87 -34.71 -20.35
C THR A 180 -6.51 -34.69 -18.95
N VAL A 181 -6.80 -33.50 -18.45
CA VAL A 181 -7.70 -33.33 -17.30
C VAL A 181 -9.13 -33.49 -17.83
N ASN A 182 -9.71 -34.67 -17.61
CA ASN A 182 -11.15 -34.88 -17.82
C ASN A 182 -11.91 -33.93 -16.90
N SER A 183 -12.53 -32.92 -17.51
CA SER A 183 -13.54 -32.10 -16.85
C SER A 183 -14.77 -32.97 -16.57
N VAL A 184 -14.87 -33.48 -15.35
CA VAL A 184 -16.13 -34.01 -14.83
C VAL A 184 -17.00 -32.80 -14.53
N ALA A 185 -18.06 -32.62 -15.32
CA ALA A 185 -19.09 -31.63 -15.06
C ALA A 185 -19.70 -31.88 -13.68
N PRO A 186 -19.89 -30.84 -12.84
CA PRO A 186 -20.65 -30.99 -11.62
C PRO A 186 -22.12 -31.26 -11.98
N ASP A 187 -22.62 -32.36 -11.44
CA ASP A 187 -24.00 -32.84 -11.54
C ASP A 187 -24.97 -31.79 -10.94
N PRO A 188 -25.98 -31.28 -11.67
CA PRO A 188 -26.91 -30.27 -11.16
C PRO A 188 -27.95 -30.80 -10.16
N ALA A 189 -27.84 -32.05 -9.69
CA ALA A 189 -28.80 -32.69 -8.79
C ALA A 189 -28.24 -32.99 -7.39
N SER A 190 -27.88 -31.97 -6.63
CA SER A 190 -27.81 -32.08 -5.16
C SER A 190 -28.22 -30.79 -4.48
N ARG A 191 -29.52 -30.50 -4.56
CA ARG A 191 -30.22 -29.71 -3.54
C ARG A 191 -30.47 -30.63 -2.34
N SER A 192 -29.54 -30.64 -1.40
CA SER A 192 -29.82 -31.12 -0.04
C SER A 192 -29.90 -29.93 0.90
N SER A 193 -31.13 -29.74 1.37
CA SER A 193 -31.54 -28.90 2.47
C SER A 193 -30.64 -29.09 3.71
N ALA A 194 -30.05 -28.01 4.20
CA ALA A 194 -29.57 -27.88 5.58
C ALA A 194 -30.00 -26.47 6.05
N THR A 195 -31.22 -26.37 6.57
CA THR A 195 -31.55 -26.43 8.00
C THR A 195 -31.07 -25.20 8.75
N SER A 196 -32.06 -24.38 9.09
CA SER A 196 -32.06 -23.35 10.13
C SER A 196 -31.27 -23.75 11.38
N GLY A 197 -30.54 -22.80 11.95
CA GLY A 197 -30.25 -22.82 13.38
C GLY A 197 -28.91 -22.23 13.77
N SER A 198 -28.91 -20.97 14.17
CA SER A 198 -28.58 -20.58 15.56
C SER A 198 -28.43 -19.07 15.66
N ALA A 199 -29.39 -18.46 16.34
CA ALA A 199 -29.24 -17.15 16.92
C ALA A 199 -28.09 -17.18 17.94
N MET A 200 -27.08 -16.32 17.74
CA MET A 200 -26.08 -16.05 18.77
C MET A 200 -26.73 -15.21 19.89
N PRO A 201 -26.62 -15.61 21.17
CA PRO A 201 -27.08 -14.78 22.28
C PRO A 201 -26.16 -13.56 22.43
N GLY A 202 -26.79 -12.39 22.59
CA GLY A 202 -26.12 -11.11 22.84
C GLY A 202 -25.26 -11.18 24.10
N GLY A 203 -23.95 -11.04 23.92
CA GLY A 203 -23.00 -10.84 25.01
C GLY A 203 -23.12 -9.43 25.56
N THR A 204 -23.74 -9.30 26.73
CA THR A 204 -23.76 -8.08 27.53
C THR A 204 -22.33 -7.73 27.95
N MET A 205 -21.75 -6.70 27.32
CA MET A 205 -20.46 -6.14 27.69
C MET A 205 -20.61 -5.41 29.03
N ARG A 206 -20.09 -5.99 30.11
CA ARG A 206 -19.99 -5.30 31.41
C ARG A 206 -18.90 -4.24 31.33
N ILE A 207 -19.31 -2.99 31.39
CA ILE A 207 -18.42 -1.85 31.62
C ILE A 207 -17.92 -1.97 33.07
N ILE A 208 -16.61 -2.13 33.23
CA ILE A 208 -15.94 -2.04 34.53
C ILE A 208 -15.79 -0.55 34.84
N GLU A 209 -16.61 -0.07 35.78
CA GLU A 209 -16.55 1.27 36.33
C GLU A 209 -15.32 1.38 37.23
N MET A 210 -14.26 2.06 36.77
CA MET A 210 -13.13 2.43 37.60
C MET A 210 -13.51 3.68 38.39
N SER A 211 -13.74 3.52 39.69
CA SER A 211 -13.93 4.63 40.63
C SER A 211 -12.60 5.37 40.89
N PRO A 212 -12.67 6.69 41.14
CA PRO A 212 -11.52 7.56 41.45
C PRO A 212 -10.98 7.38 42.87
#